data_AF-A0A929I353-F1
#
_entry.id   AF-A0A929I353-F1
#
_cell.length_a   1.000
_cell.length_b   1.000
_cell.length_c   1.000
_cell.angle_alpha   90.00
_cell.angle_beta   90.00
_cell.angle_gamma   90.00
#
_symmetry.space_group_name_H-M   'P 1'
#
loop_
_entity.id
_entity.type
_entity.pdbx_description
1 polymer ?
#
loop_
_entity_poly.entity_id
_entity_poly.type
_entity_poly.pdbx_seq_one_letter_code
_entity_poly.pdbx_strand_id
1 'polypeptide(L)'
;MVSKEYLAVILGMGLVTFLPRWLPLVYLTKRSLPAWLVEWLDFIPAAILSAILLPALVTDSATRSVDLWRPEFIVAIPTFLIAILTKSLGVTVIVGMILFGLAEKFL
;
A
#
# COMPACT_ATOMS: atom_id res chain seq x y z
N MET A 1 8.19 -30.97 -13.01
CA MET A 1 8.77 -30.47 -14.28
C MET A 1 8.11 -29.13 -14.57
N VAL A 2 8.86 -28.04 -14.64
CA VAL A 2 8.30 -26.71 -14.95
C VAL A 2 7.81 -26.75 -16.40
N SER A 3 6.53 -26.49 -16.62
CA SER A 3 5.94 -26.49 -17.96
C SER A 3 6.36 -25.24 -18.73
N LYS A 4 6.40 -25.32 -20.07
CA LYS A 4 6.85 -24.21 -20.92
C LYS A 4 5.94 -22.99 -20.76
N GLU A 5 4.67 -23.24 -20.47
CA GLU A 5 3.63 -22.24 -20.19
C GLU A 5 3.97 -21.46 -18.92
N TYR A 6 4.43 -22.14 -17.87
CA TYR A 6 4.80 -21.49 -16.60
C TYR A 6 6.00 -20.55 -16.79
N LEU A 7 6.99 -20.97 -17.57
CA LEU A 7 8.17 -20.17 -17.88
C LEU A 7 7.81 -18.95 -18.76
N ALA A 8 6.88 -19.12 -19.70
CA ALA A 8 6.35 -18.03 -20.52
C ALA A 8 5.55 -17.00 -19.68
N VAL A 9 4.77 -17.46 -18.69
CA VAL A 9 4.04 -16.57 -17.78
C VAL A 9 5.00 -15.75 -16.92
N ILE A 10 6.04 -16.37 -16.35
CA ILE A 10 7.06 -15.65 -15.57
C ILE A 10 7.73 -14.56 -16.41
N LEU A 11 8.17 -14.90 -17.63
CA LEU A 11 8.81 -13.95 -18.53
C LEU A 11 7.85 -12.84 -18.97
N GLY A 12 6.60 -13.18 -19.30
CA GLY A 12 5.56 -12.23 -19.65
C GLY A 12 5.25 -11.24 -18.52
N MET A 13 5.04 -11.75 -17.30
CA MET A 13 4.82 -10.92 -16.12
C MET A 13 6.02 -10.02 -15.81
N GLY A 14 7.24 -10.56 -15.93
CA GLY A 14 8.48 -9.81 -15.75
C GLY A 14 8.58 -8.65 -16.72
N LEU A 15 8.35 -8.90 -18.01
CA LEU A 15 8.38 -7.87 -19.05
C LEU A 15 7.32 -6.78 -18.81
N VAL A 16 6.06 -7.17 -18.58
CA VAL A 16 4.94 -6.23 -18.39
C VAL A 16 5.09 -5.41 -17.10
N THR A 17 5.78 -5.91 -16.08
CA THR A 17 6.04 -5.15 -14.84
C THR A 17 7.28 -4.27 -14.96
N PHE A 18 8.35 -4.79 -15.57
CA PHE A 18 9.63 -4.09 -15.68
C PHE A 18 9.57 -2.95 -16.68
N LEU A 19 8.98 -3.16 -17.87
CA LEU A 19 8.94 -2.16 -18.92
C LEU A 19 8.28 -0.84 -18.45
N PRO A 20 7.06 -0.83 -17.86
CA PRO A 20 6.44 0.41 -17.41
C PRO A 20 7.17 1.08 -16.25
N ARG A 21 7.94 0.34 -15.44
CA ARG A 21 8.76 0.94 -14.37
C ARG A 21 10.06 1.53 -14.91
N TRP A 22 10.70 0.83 -15.82
CA TRP A 22 12.03 1.19 -16.33
C TRP A 22 11.97 2.28 -17.39
N LEU A 23 10.94 2.29 -18.25
CA LEU A 23 10.79 3.30 -19.30
C LEU A 23 10.76 4.73 -18.75
N PRO A 24 9.89 5.07 -17.77
CA PRO A 24 9.82 6.41 -17.21
C PRO A 24 11.12 6.76 -16.50
N LEU A 25 11.67 5.81 -15.73
CA LEU A 25 12.95 6.02 -15.02
C LEU A 25 14.06 6.41 -15.99
N VAL A 26 14.31 5.66 -17.06
CA VAL A 26 15.39 5.96 -18.01
C VAL A 26 15.12 7.21 -18.83
N TYR A 27 13.86 7.43 -19.23
CA TYR A 27 13.48 8.60 -20.02
C TYR A 27 13.63 9.90 -19.22
N LEU A 28 13.22 9.88 -17.95
CA LEU A 28 13.24 11.04 -17.06
C LEU A 28 14.63 11.29 -16.46
N THR A 29 15.47 10.26 -16.26
CA THR A 29 16.83 10.42 -15.69
C THR A 29 17.76 11.25 -16.57
N LYS A 30 17.54 11.28 -17.90
CA LYS A 30 18.39 12.03 -18.85
C LYS A 30 17.96 13.48 -19.08
N ARG A 31 16.91 13.95 -18.40
CA ARG A 31 16.33 15.29 -18.58
C ARG A 31 16.26 15.96 -17.21
N SER A 32 16.57 17.26 -17.14
CA SER A 32 16.24 18.07 -15.98
C SER A 32 14.71 18.18 -15.90
N LEU A 33 14.10 17.40 -15.01
CA LEU A 33 12.68 17.52 -14.72
C LEU A 33 12.41 18.91 -14.15
N PRO A 34 11.30 19.57 -14.55
CA PRO A 34 10.94 20.83 -13.94
C PRO A 34 10.61 20.60 -12.45
N ALA A 35 11.01 21.54 -11.59
CA ALA A 35 10.92 21.38 -10.13
C ALA A 35 9.50 21.00 -9.65
N TRP A 36 8.46 21.59 -10.26
CA TRP A 36 7.06 21.29 -9.92
C TRP A 36 6.68 19.82 -10.16
N LEU A 37 7.27 19.17 -11.16
CA LEU A 37 6.96 17.78 -11.48
C LEU A 37 7.64 16.84 -10.49
N VAL A 38 8.88 17.13 -10.09
CA VAL A 38 9.59 16.34 -9.08
C VAL A 38 8.83 16.39 -7.75
N GLU A 39 8.45 17.59 -7.32
CA GLU A 39 7.67 17.79 -6.10
C GLU A 39 6.32 17.04 -6.16
N TRP A 40 5.63 17.07 -7.31
CA TRP A 40 4.40 16.30 -7.52
C TRP A 40 4.62 14.77 -7.47
N LEU A 41 5.71 14.27 -8.07
CA LEU A 41 6.05 12.85 -8.05
C LEU A 41 6.34 12.35 -6.62
N ASP A 42 6.93 13.17 -5.76
CA ASP A 42 7.21 12.83 -4.36
C ASP A 42 5.93 12.63 -3.52
N PHE A 43 4.80 13.23 -3.93
CA PHE A 43 3.51 13.02 -3.27
C PHE A 43 2.78 11.75 -3.73
N ILE A 44 3.15 11.17 -4.88
CA ILE A 44 2.48 9.98 -5.42
C ILE A 44 2.47 8.80 -4.43
N PRO A 45 3.60 8.41 -3.80
CA PRO A 45 3.61 7.28 -2.89
C PRO A 45 2.66 7.47 -1.71
N ALA A 46 2.68 8.66 -1.09
CA ALA A 46 1.78 8.99 0.01
C ALA A 46 0.31 8.97 -0.43
N ALA A 47 0.00 9.58 -1.57
CA ALA A 47 -1.36 9.61 -2.12
C ALA A 47 -1.89 8.20 -2.42
N ILE A 48 -1.10 7.34 -3.05
CA ILE A 48 -1.49 5.97 -3.37
C ILE A 48 -1.70 5.15 -2.10
N LEU A 49 -0.76 5.22 -1.13
CA LEU A 49 -0.89 4.49 0.13
C LEU A 49 -2.13 4.92 0.90
N SER A 50 -2.39 6.22 1.00
CA SER A 50 -3.60 6.74 1.65
C SER A 50 -4.88 6.35 0.90
N ALA A 51 -4.87 6.40 -0.44
CA ALA A 51 -6.01 6.04 -1.28
C ALA A 51 -6.36 4.54 -1.22
N ILE A 52 -5.39 3.67 -0.96
CA ILE A 52 -5.63 2.23 -0.75
C ILE A 52 -6.02 1.95 0.70
N LEU A 53 -5.36 2.61 1.67
CA LEU A 53 -5.59 2.37 3.09
C LEU A 53 -6.98 2.83 3.55
N LEU A 54 -7.39 4.05 3.20
CA LEU A 54 -8.66 4.63 3.65
C LEU A 54 -9.89 3.74 3.31
N PRO A 55 -10.10 3.31 2.05
CA PRO A 55 -11.23 2.44 1.74
C PRO A 55 -11.11 1.07 2.40
N ALA A 56 -9.89 0.53 2.58
CA ALA A 56 -9.69 -0.73 3.29
C ALA A 56 -10.12 -0.66 4.77
N LEU A 57 -10.05 0.53 5.38
CA LEU A 57 -10.50 0.75 6.76
C LEU A 57 -12.00 1.05 6.86
N VAL A 58 -12.58 1.75 5.88
CA VAL A 58 -13.90 2.39 6.00
C VAL A 58 -15.00 1.67 5.21
N THR A 59 -14.65 0.99 4.12
CA THR A 59 -15.63 0.41 3.18
C THR A 59 -15.71 -1.10 3.35
N ASP A 60 -16.94 -1.63 3.44
CA ASP A 60 -17.16 -3.07 3.34
C ASP A 60 -17.07 -3.53 1.88
N SER A 61 -16.27 -4.57 1.65
CA SER A 61 -16.07 -5.19 0.35
C SER A 61 -17.35 -5.84 -0.21
N ALA A 62 -18.29 -6.24 0.65
CA ALA A 62 -19.52 -6.92 0.25
C ALA A 62 -20.67 -5.96 -0.08
N THR A 63 -20.87 -4.92 0.75
CA THR A 63 -22.03 -4.03 0.66
C THR A 63 -21.71 -2.65 0.07
N ARG A 64 -20.42 -2.30 -0.09
CA ARG A 64 -19.95 -0.95 -0.49
C ARG A 64 -20.49 0.17 0.40
N SER A 65 -21.05 -0.15 1.56
CA SER A 65 -21.45 0.83 2.56
C SER A 65 -20.25 1.20 3.42
N VAL A 66 -20.30 2.42 3.93
CA VAL A 66 -19.37 2.93 4.93
C VAL A 66 -19.79 2.34 6.29
N ASP A 67 -18.90 1.53 6.89
CA ASP A 67 -19.10 0.99 8.22
C ASP A 67 -17.88 1.29 9.10
N LEU A 68 -18.09 2.15 10.09
CA LEU A 68 -17.07 2.63 11.02
C LEU A 68 -16.96 1.76 12.27
N TRP A 69 -17.84 0.77 12.45
CA TRP A 69 -17.83 -0.10 13.62
C TRP A 69 -16.95 -1.35 13.44
N ARG A 70 -16.30 -1.46 12.28
CA ARG A 70 -15.47 -2.60 11.95
C ARG A 70 -14.17 -2.61 12.78
N PRO A 71 -13.66 -3.79 13.15
CA PRO A 71 -12.40 -3.93 13.88
C PRO A 71 -11.23 -3.20 13.20
N GLU A 72 -11.19 -3.18 11.87
CA GLU A 72 -10.16 -2.50 11.08
C GLU A 72 -10.10 -1.00 11.39
N PHE A 73 -11.24 -0.31 11.39
CA PHE A 73 -11.30 1.12 11.66
C PHE A 73 -10.97 1.43 13.13
N ILE A 74 -11.54 0.64 14.05
CA ILE A 74 -11.33 0.81 15.49
C ILE A 74 -9.85 0.62 15.85
N VAL A 75 -9.17 -0.37 15.26
CA VAL A 75 -7.75 -0.67 15.51
C VAL A 75 -6.81 0.30 14.81
N ALA A 76 -7.24 0.90 13.70
CA ALA A 76 -6.44 1.91 13.01
C ALA A 76 -6.13 3.12 13.90
N ILE A 77 -7.06 3.55 14.76
CA ILE A 77 -6.88 4.70 15.66
C ILE A 77 -5.73 4.50 16.66
N PRO A 78 -5.73 3.46 17.51
CA PRO A 78 -4.62 3.21 18.43
C PRO A 78 -3.33 2.85 17.68
N THR A 79 -3.39 2.16 16.54
CA THR A 79 -2.20 1.84 15.74
C THR A 79 -1.55 3.11 15.19
N PHE A 80 -2.34 4.06 14.72
CA PHE A 80 -1.86 5.36 14.25
C PHE A 80 -1.23 6.19 15.38
N LEU A 81 -1.82 6.16 16.58
CA LEU A 81 -1.23 6.80 17.75
C LEU A 81 0.15 6.21 18.09
N ILE A 82 0.27 4.89 18.08
CA ILE A 82 1.55 4.20 18.30
C ILE A 82 2.57 4.55 17.21
N ALA A 83 2.14 4.68 15.96
CA ALA A 83 3.01 5.09 14.86
C ALA A 83 3.64 6.47 15.10
N ILE A 84 2.84 7.45 15.54
CA ILE A 84 3.31 8.80 15.84
C ILE A 84 4.27 8.80 17.03
N LEU A 85 3.94 8.04 18.09
CA LEU A 85 4.72 8.00 19.33
C LEU A 85 6.06 7.29 19.15
N THR A 86 6.07 6.13 18.50
CA THR A 86 7.26 5.28 18.37
C THR A 86 8.16 5.67 17.20
N LYS A 87 7.61 6.35 16.18
CA LYS A 87 8.30 6.70 14.92
C LYS A 87 9.02 5.50 14.28
N SER A 88 8.56 4.28 14.58
CA SER A 88 9.17 3.02 14.15
C SER A 88 8.13 2.16 13.44
N LEU A 89 8.40 1.88 12.17
CA LEU A 89 7.51 1.07 11.32
C LEU A 89 7.35 -0.34 11.90
N GLY A 90 8.44 -0.97 12.37
CA GLY A 90 8.41 -2.34 12.91
C GLY A 90 7.56 -2.46 14.17
N VAL A 91 7.71 -1.52 15.12
CA VAL A 91 6.90 -1.51 16.35
C VAL A 91 5.43 -1.30 16.02
N THR A 92 5.13 -0.38 15.11
CA THR A 92 3.77 -0.08 14.66
C THR A 92 3.09 -1.31 14.07
N VAL A 93 3.79 -2.05 13.20
CA VAL A 93 3.25 -3.24 12.55
C VAL A 93 2.97 -4.34 13.58
N ILE A 94 3.92 -4.64 14.47
CA ILE A 94 3.75 -5.71 15.48
C ILE A 94 2.59 -5.38 16.41
N VAL A 95 2.54 -4.15 16.94
CA VAL A 95 1.47 -3.73 17.86
C VAL A 95 0.12 -3.71 17.14
N GLY A 96 0.06 -3.18 15.92
CA GLY A 96 -1.17 -3.15 15.13
C GLY A 96 -1.71 -4.54 14.82
N MET A 97 -0.83 -5.50 14.48
CA MET A 97 -1.23 -6.91 14.25
C MET A 97 -1.80 -7.55 15.51
N ILE A 98 -1.19 -7.31 16.68
CA ILE A 98 -1.69 -7.83 17.95
C ILE A 98 -3.06 -7.21 18.29
N LEU A 99 -3.19 -5.89 18.15
CA LEU A 99 -4.46 -5.19 18.40
C LEU A 99 -5.56 -5.67 17.46
N PHE A 100 -5.24 -5.87 16.18
CA PHE A 100 -6.20 -6.36 15.19
C PHE A 100 -6.67 -7.78 15.51
N GLY A 101 -5.75 -8.71 15.76
CA GLY A 101 -6.11 -10.08 16.10
C GLY A 101 -6.89 -10.21 17.41
N LEU A 102 -6.70 -9.29 18.35
CA LEU A 102 -7.55 -9.20 19.54
C LEU A 102 -8.93 -8.66 19.19
N ALA A 103 -9.02 -7.54 18.46
CA ALA A 103 -10.30 -6.92 18.11
C ALA A 103 -11.19 -7.84 17.26
N GLU A 104 -10.62 -8.54 16.29
CA GLU A 104 -11.33 -9.52 15.44
C GLU A 104 -11.91 -10.70 16.24
N LYS A 105 -11.32 -11.05 17.38
CA LYS A 105 -11.81 -12.14 18.21
C LYS A 105 -12.95 -11.72 19.14
N PHE A 106 -13.04 -10.44 19.49
CA PHE A 106 -14.00 -9.91 20.45
C PHE A 106 -15.22 -9.23 19.82
N LEU A 107 -15.15 -8.84 18.53
CA LEU A 107 -16.22 -8.23 17.73
C LEU A 107 -16.72 -9.20 16.66
#